data_AF-A0A7V0Q550-F1
#
_entry.id   AF-A0A7V0Q550-F1
#
_cell.length_a   1.000
_cell.length_b   1.000
_cell.length_c   1.000
_cell.angle_alpha   90.00
_cell.angle_beta   90.00
_cell.angle_gamma   90.00
#
_symmetry.space_group_name_H-M   'P 1'
#
loop_
_entity.id
_entity.type
_entity.pdbx_description
1 polymer ?
#
loop_
_entity_poly.entity_id
_entity_poly.type
_entity_poly.pdbx_seq_one_letter_code
_entity_poly.pdbx_strand_id
1 'polypeptide(L)'
;MNEELCRLGDDYWDYTMETNPTHAMMLGDHRFDEKVEEVSREAEDAQIARLRDFAGRAEAIDQAGLGQEERITRDVLIFEASTGADALETRAAEFAVNHAMGLQAMIP
;
A
#
# COMPACT_ATOMS: atom_id res chain seq x y z
N MET A 1 20.10 1.39 -12.30
CA MET A 1 18.82 0.78 -11.91
C MET A 1 19.12 -0.23 -10.82
N ASN A 2 18.93 0.18 -9.56
CA ASN A 2 19.10 -0.66 -8.39
C ASN A 2 18.00 -1.74 -8.39
N GLU A 3 18.40 -3.00 -8.61
CA GLU A 3 17.47 -4.13 -8.75
C GLU A 3 16.66 -4.42 -7.48
N GLU A 4 17.24 -4.16 -6.32
CA GLU A 4 16.56 -4.33 -5.04
C GLU A 4 15.43 -3.33 -4.86
N LEU A 5 15.68 -2.05 -5.19
CA LEU A 5 14.66 -1.00 -5.16
C LEU A 5 13.54 -1.26 -6.16
N CYS A 6 13.87 -1.70 -7.38
CA CYS A 6 12.86 -2.05 -8.38
C CYS A 6 11.97 -3.19 -7.90
N ARG A 7 12.57 -4.28 -7.42
CA ARG A 7 11.81 -5.42 -6.89
C ARG A 7 10.94 -5.02 -5.70
N LEU A 8 11.45 -4.16 -4.82
CA LEU A 8 10.68 -3.67 -3.67
C LEU A 8 9.48 -2.82 -4.12
N GLY A 9 9.64 -2.00 -5.15
CA GLY A 9 8.55 -1.24 -5.76
C GLY A 9 7.48 -2.14 -6.38
N ASP A 10 7.90 -3.17 -7.12
CA ASP A 10 6.99 -4.16 -7.71
C ASP A 10 6.23 -4.93 -6.62
N ASP A 11 6.93 -5.41 -5.59
CA ASP A 11 6.34 -6.11 -4.43
C ASP A 11 5.30 -5.23 -3.72
N TYR A 12 5.59 -3.94 -3.54
CA TYR A 12 4.69 -2.97 -2.91
C TYR A 12 3.44 -2.73 -3.76
N TRP A 13 3.63 -2.56 -5.07
CA TRP A 13 2.54 -2.33 -6.00
C TRP A 13 1.59 -3.53 -6.05
N ASP A 14 2.14 -4.73 -6.21
CA ASP A 14 1.36 -5.96 -6.26
C ASP A 14 0.60 -6.19 -4.95
N TYR A 15 1.23 -5.94 -3.80
CA TYR A 15 0.56 -6.01 -2.51
C TYR A 15 -0.58 -4.99 -2.38
N THR A 16 -0.38 -3.76 -2.85
CA THR A 16 -1.39 -2.69 -2.82
C THR A 16 -2.60 -3.05 -3.67
N MET A 17 -2.38 -3.62 -4.86
CA MET A 17 -3.46 -4.08 -5.75
C MET A 17 -4.19 -5.30 -5.18
N GLU A 18 -3.45 -6.25 -4.57
CA GLU A 18 -4.04 -7.44 -3.96
C GLU A 18 -4.93 -7.09 -2.76
N THR A 19 -4.52 -6.12 -1.94
CA THR A 19 -5.28 -5.68 -0.75
C THR A 19 -6.39 -4.69 -1.06
N ASN A 20 -6.41 -4.10 -2.25
CA ASN A 20 -7.48 -3.21 -2.74
C ASN A 20 -8.00 -3.66 -4.12
N PRO A 21 -8.64 -4.84 -4.24
CA PRO A 21 -9.09 -5.38 -5.53
C PRO A 21 -10.05 -4.44 -6.28
N THR A 22 -10.90 -3.69 -5.57
CA THR A 22 -11.78 -2.70 -6.20
C THR A 22 -10.98 -1.60 -6.88
N HIS A 23 -9.89 -1.16 -6.25
CA HIS A 23 -8.99 -0.17 -6.85
C HIS A 23 -8.21 -0.76 -8.03
N ALA A 24 -7.73 -2.00 -7.93
CA ALA A 24 -7.08 -2.72 -9.02
C ALA A 24 -7.99 -2.79 -10.26
N MET A 25 -9.26 -3.17 -10.08
CA MET A 25 -10.26 -3.19 -11.15
C MET A 25 -10.47 -1.80 -11.77
N MET A 26 -10.55 -0.74 -10.96
CA MET A 26 -10.69 0.64 -11.47
C MET A 26 -9.48 1.09 -12.32
N LEU A 27 -8.29 0.56 -12.03
CA LEU A 27 -7.07 0.80 -12.81
C LEU A 27 -6.94 -0.13 -14.03
N GLY A 28 -7.86 -1.08 -14.21
CA GLY A 28 -7.83 -2.08 -15.29
C GLY A 28 -6.93 -3.29 -14.99
N ASP A 29 -6.49 -3.45 -13.75
CA ASP A 29 -5.76 -4.64 -13.29
C ASP A 29 -6.74 -5.73 -12.86
N HIS A 30 -6.93 -6.70 -13.75
CA HIS A 30 -7.87 -7.81 -13.58
C HIS A 30 -7.30 -9.02 -12.83
N ARG A 31 -6.07 -8.95 -12.30
CA ARG A 31 -5.42 -10.07 -11.59
C ARG A 31 -6.17 -10.48 -10.32
N PHE A 32 -7.02 -9.62 -9.77
CA PHE A 32 -7.70 -9.78 -8.48
C PHE A 32 -9.23 -9.74 -8.57
N ASP A 33 -9.81 -9.86 -9.76
CA ASP A 33 -11.26 -9.74 -10.00
C ASP A 33 -12.14 -10.70 -9.17
N GLU A 34 -11.56 -11.79 -8.68
CA GLU A 34 -12.21 -12.79 -7.83
C GLU A 34 -12.15 -12.46 -6.33
N LYS A 35 -11.45 -11.39 -5.94
CA LYS A 35 -11.23 -10.96 -4.56
C LYS A 35 -12.05 -9.69 -4.25
N VAL A 36 -12.27 -9.47 -2.96
CA VAL A 36 -12.81 -8.21 -2.40
C VAL A 36 -11.93 -7.78 -1.23
N GLU A 37 -12.02 -6.52 -0.84
CA GLU A 37 -11.30 -6.02 0.34
C GLU A 37 -11.67 -6.81 1.59
N GLU A 38 -10.67 -7.37 2.27
CA GLU A 38 -10.83 -8.01 3.58
C GLU A 38 -10.81 -6.95 4.68
N VAL A 39 -11.96 -6.70 5.31
CA VAL A 39 -12.16 -5.54 6.19
C VAL A 39 -12.14 -5.89 7.69
N SER A 40 -11.59 -7.05 8.02
CA SER A 40 -11.42 -7.49 9.41
C SER A 40 -10.30 -6.71 10.11
N ARG A 41 -10.33 -6.70 11.45
CA ARG A 41 -9.24 -6.10 12.26
C ARG A 41 -7.91 -6.79 12.00
N GLU A 42 -7.94 -8.11 11.89
CA GLU A 42 -6.77 -8.93 11.63
C GLU A 42 -6.15 -8.62 10.27
N ALA A 43 -6.98 -8.36 9.25
CA ALA A 43 -6.51 -7.94 7.92
C ALA A 43 -5.89 -6.54 7.96
N GLU A 44 -6.54 -5.58 8.65
CA GLU A 44 -6.01 -4.23 8.84
C GLU A 44 -4.67 -4.24 9.58
N ASP A 45 -4.54 -5.04 10.64
CA ASP A 45 -3.28 -5.22 11.39
C ASP A 45 -2.17 -5.83 10.53
N ALA A 46 -2.50 -6.83 9.72
CA ALA A 46 -1.57 -7.42 8.77
C ALA A 46 -1.13 -6.40 7.70
N GLN A 47 -2.04 -5.54 7.25
CA GLN A 47 -1.74 -4.49 6.28
C GLN A 47 -0.82 -3.42 6.86
N ILE A 48 -1.09 -2.94 8.08
CA ILE A 48 -0.20 -2.03 8.81
C ILE A 48 1.20 -2.65 8.92
N ALA A 49 1.31 -3.88 9.40
CA ALA A 49 2.60 -4.56 9.57
C ALA A 49 3.37 -4.67 8.24
N ARG A 50 2.66 -5.00 7.15
CA ARG A 50 3.28 -5.16 5.84
C ARG A 50 3.73 -3.82 5.24
N LEU A 51 2.94 -2.76 5.40
CA LEU A 51 3.32 -1.40 4.98
C LEU A 51 4.54 -0.88 5.74
N ARG A 52 4.59 -1.10 7.06
CA ARG A 52 5.78 -0.78 7.88
C ARG A 52 7.02 -1.56 7.45
N ASP A 53 6.88 -2.84 7.08
CA ASP A 53 7.97 -3.63 6.52
C ASP A 53 8.48 -3.06 5.19
N PHE A 54 7.59 -2.65 4.28
CA PHE A 54 7.99 -2.00 3.03
C PHE A 54 8.78 -0.71 3.28
N ALA A 55 8.30 0.16 4.17
CA ALA A 55 9.01 1.39 4.55
C ALA A 55 10.39 1.07 5.14
N GLY A 56 10.48 0.12 6.07
CA GLY A 56 11.75 -0.28 6.70
C GLY A 56 12.75 -0.88 5.70
N ARG A 57 12.29 -1.71 4.76
CA ARG A 57 13.13 -2.25 3.68
C ARG A 57 13.63 -1.16 2.75
N ALA A 58 12.78 -0.19 2.38
CA ALA A 58 13.19 0.94 1.55
C ALA A 58 14.19 1.85 2.28
N GLU A 59 13.99 2.08 3.58
CA GLU A 59 14.92 2.85 4.42
C GLU A 59 16.31 2.21 4.50
N ALA A 60 16.37 0.88 4.56
CA ALA A 60 17.62 0.12 4.63
C ALA A 60 18.48 0.16 3.34
N ILE A 61 17.90 0.56 2.20
CA ILE A 61 18.65 0.73 0.95
C ILE A 61 19.55 1.97 1.05
N ASP A 62 20.86 1.77 0.92
CA ASP A 62 21.86 2.83 1.00
C ASP A 62 21.75 3.84 -0.15
N GLN A 63 21.53 5.11 0.19
CA GLN A 63 21.40 6.21 -0.77
C GLN A 63 22.70 6.53 -1.51
N ALA A 64 23.87 6.19 -0.94
CA ALA A 64 25.16 6.47 -1.55
C ALA A 64 25.33 5.71 -2.88
N GLY A 65 24.72 4.52 -2.99
CA GLY A 65 24.71 3.70 -4.20
C GLY A 65 23.64 4.07 -5.24
N LEU A 66 22.75 5.02 -4.94
CA LEU A 66 21.61 5.36 -5.80
C LEU A 66 21.87 6.61 -6.65
N GLY A 67 21.37 6.59 -7.89
CA GLY A 67 21.21 7.78 -8.73
C GLY A 67 20.11 8.71 -8.21
N GLN A 68 19.98 9.90 -8.79
CA GLN A 68 19.00 10.90 -8.34
C GLN A 68 17.55 10.39 -8.44
N GLU A 69 17.16 9.80 -9.56
CA GLU A 69 15.81 9.27 -9.79
C GLU A 69 15.49 8.09 -8.85
N GLU A 70 16.48 7.25 -8.56
CA GLU A 70 16.35 6.12 -7.64
C GLU A 70 16.18 6.60 -6.19
N ARG A 71 16.87 7.68 -5.80
CA ARG A 71 16.64 8.31 -4.48
C ARG A 71 15.23 8.84 -4.36
N ILE A 72 14.71 9.52 -5.40
CA ILE A 72 13.32 9.99 -5.42
C ILE A 72 12.36 8.81 -5.31
N THR A 73 12.59 7.74 -6.09
CA THR A 73 11.75 6.53 -6.05
C THR A 73 11.73 5.89 -4.66
N ARG A 74 12.91 5.76 -4.02
CA ARG A 74 13.03 5.28 -2.64
C ARG A 74 12.26 6.15 -1.66
N ASP A 75 12.41 7.47 -1.75
CA ASP A 75 11.76 8.40 -0.82
C ASP A 75 10.23 8.42 -0.99
N VAL A 76 9.74 8.31 -2.23
CA VAL A 76 8.30 8.15 -2.52
C VAL A 76 7.78 6.85 -1.92
N LEU A 77 8.50 5.74 -2.09
CA LEU A 77 8.08 4.45 -1.53
C LEU A 77 8.01 4.47 0.00
N ILE A 78 9.00 5.08 0.66
CA ILE A 78 8.98 5.27 2.12
C ILE A 78 7.76 6.11 2.52
N PHE A 79 7.51 7.22 1.83
CA PHE A 79 6.41 8.12 2.12
C PHE A 79 5.05 7.44 1.97
N GLU A 80 4.80 6.78 0.83
CA GLU A 80 3.52 6.12 0.55
C GLU A 80 3.25 5.00 1.57
N ALA A 81 4.24 4.12 1.81
CA ALA A 81 4.07 3.00 2.73
C ALA A 81 3.88 3.46 4.19
N SER A 82 4.67 4.44 4.65
CA SER A 82 4.54 4.98 6.02
C SER A 82 3.23 5.72 6.22
N THR A 83 2.83 6.57 5.27
CA THR A 83 1.57 7.33 5.34
C THR A 83 0.36 6.39 5.29
N GLY A 84 0.40 5.34 4.46
CA GLY A 84 -0.64 4.31 4.44
C GLY A 84 -0.78 3.58 5.78
N ALA A 85 0.35 3.19 6.38
CA ALA A 85 0.35 2.56 7.72
C ALA A 85 -0.20 3.51 8.79
N ASP A 86 0.28 4.77 8.82
CA ASP A 86 -0.20 5.80 9.75
C ASP A 86 -1.72 5.99 9.64
N ALA A 87 -2.24 6.04 8.42
CA ALA A 87 -3.68 6.21 8.17
C ALA A 87 -4.50 5.03 8.72
N LEU A 88 -4.07 3.78 8.48
CA LEU A 88 -4.74 2.59 9.01
C LEU A 88 -4.65 2.51 10.54
N GLU A 89 -3.52 2.92 11.12
CA GLU A 89 -3.34 2.97 12.59
C GLU A 89 -4.34 3.92 13.28
N THR A 90 -4.86 4.94 12.57
CA THR A 90 -5.92 5.80 13.11
C THR A 90 -7.27 5.09 13.26
N ARG A 91 -7.44 3.90 12.66
CA ARG A 91 -8.69 3.13 12.63
C ARG A 91 -9.89 3.92 12.11
N ALA A 92 -9.63 4.79 11.12
CA ALA A 92 -10.66 5.65 10.53
C ALA A 92 -11.90 4.87 10.06
N ALA A 93 -11.74 3.63 9.60
CA ALA A 93 -12.86 2.76 9.21
C ALA A 93 -13.92 2.56 10.32
N GLU A 94 -13.57 2.71 11.60
CA GLU A 94 -14.50 2.58 12.74
C GLU A 94 -15.51 3.72 12.85
N PHE A 95 -15.13 4.92 12.39
CA PHE A 95 -15.89 6.14 12.61
C PHE A 95 -16.13 6.96 11.33
N ALA A 96 -15.49 6.60 10.22
CA ALA A 96 -15.65 7.23 8.91
C ALA A 96 -16.85 6.70 8.12
N VAL A 97 -18.01 6.53 8.77
CA VAL A 97 -19.26 6.20 8.10
C VAL A 97 -19.91 7.49 7.61
N ASN A 98 -19.98 7.69 6.31
CA ASN A 98 -20.70 8.80 5.71
C ASN A 98 -21.37 8.42 4.38
N HIS A 99 -22.14 9.35 3.80
CA HIS A 99 -22.98 9.09 2.62
C HIS A 99 -22.20 9.10 1.29
N ALA A 100 -20.97 9.61 1.27
CA ALA A 100 -20.19 9.84 0.05
C ALA A 100 -18.95 8.94 -0.06
N MET A 101 -18.43 8.44 1.06
CA MET A 101 -17.18 7.68 1.13
C MET A 101 -17.24 6.61 2.22
N GLY A 102 -16.48 5.52 2.01
CA GLY A 102 -16.30 4.41 2.96
C GLY A 102 -16.74 3.07 2.35
N LEU A 103 -16.40 1.96 3.02
CA LEU A 103 -16.71 0.60 2.56
C LEU A 103 -18.20 0.42 2.27
N GLN A 104 -19.06 1.01 3.09
CA GLN A 104 -20.52 1.00 2.94
C GLN A 104 -21.04 1.69 1.67
N ALA A 105 -20.23 2.55 1.03
CA ALA A 105 -20.58 3.22 -0.22
C ALA A 105 -19.91 2.58 -1.45
N MET A 106 -18.89 1.73 -1.23
CA MET A 106 -18.12 1.07 -2.28
C MET A 106 -18.48 -0.40 -2.47
N ILE A 107 -19.04 -1.05 -1.44
CA ILE A 107 -19.53 -2.44 -1.49
C ILE A 107 -21.06 -2.38 -1.73
N PRO A 108 -21.61 -3.17 -2.69
CA PRO A 108 -23.04 -3.18 -3.01
C PRO A 108 -23.95 -3.69 -1.88
#